data_AF-A0A0G4MTE9-F1
#
_entry.id   AF-A0A0G4MTE9-F1
#
_cell.length_a   1.000
_cell.length_b   1.000
_cell.length_c   1.000
_cell.angle_alpha   90.00
_cell.angle_beta   90.00
_cell.angle_gamma   90.00
#
_symmetry.space_group_name_H-M   'P 1'
#
loop_
_entity.id
_entity.type
_entity.pdbx_description
1 polymer ?
#
loop_
_entity_poly.entity_id
_entity_poly.type
_entity_poly.pdbx_seq_one_letter_code
_entity_poly.pdbx_strand_id
1 'polypeptide(L)' 'IPDLNVLVEDSPANKVNLADEFKSANGLIIGVPAAFSGTCSASHVPSYINHPKLKEAGSVFVVSVNDPFVW' A
#
# COMPACT_ATOMS: atom_id res chain seq x y z
N ILE A 1 4.18 -13.56 -1.57
CA ILE A 1 2.91 -12.80 -1.54
C ILE A 1 1.87 -13.60 -2.33
N PRO A 2 0.61 -13.73 -1.86
CA PRO A 2 -0.42 -14.46 -2.58
C PRO A 2 -0.69 -13.84 -3.96
N ASP A 3 -0.87 -14.69 -4.97
CA ASP A 3 -1.24 -14.27 -6.33
C ASP A 3 -2.76 -14.06 -6.41
N LEU A 4 -3.20 -12.82 -6.21
CA LEU A 4 -4.61 -12.45 -6.09
C LEU A 4 -4.89 -11.10 -6.76
N ASN A 5 -5.99 -11.04 -7.53
CA ASN A 5 -6.48 -9.84 -8.20
C ASN A 5 -7.63 -9.18 -7.42
N VAL A 6 -7.38 -8.85 -6.16
CA VAL A 6 -8.39 -8.29 -5.22
C VAL A 6 -8.15 -6.84 -4.85
N LEU A 7 -6.92 -6.34 -5.03
CA LEU A 7 -6.58 -4.95 -4.74
C LEU A 7 -6.84 -4.10 -5.98
N VAL A 8 -7.22 -2.86 -5.74
CA VAL A 8 -7.58 -1.88 -6.76
C VAL A 8 -7.04 -0.50 -6.38
N GLU A 9 -6.70 0.30 -7.36
CA GLU A 9 -6.16 1.66 -7.18
C GLU A 9 -6.91 2.64 -8.08
N ASP A 10 -7.36 3.79 -7.54
CA ASP A 10 -8.10 4.86 -8.23
C ASP A 10 -9.51 4.47 -8.75
N SER A 11 -9.68 3.26 -9.27
CA SER A 11 -10.96 2.72 -9.70
C SER A 11 -11.06 1.20 -9.52
N PRO A 12 -12.28 0.63 -9.44
CA PRO A 12 -12.47 -0.82 -9.38
C PRO A 12 -11.97 -1.59 -10.62
N ALA A 13 -11.74 -0.89 -11.73
CA ALA A 13 -11.24 -1.49 -12.97
C ALA A 13 -9.71 -1.67 -12.95
N ASN A 14 -9.01 -0.85 -12.18
CA ASN A 14 -7.55 -0.84 -12.09
C ASN A 14 -7.08 -1.84 -11.03
N LYS A 15 -6.98 -3.10 -11.42
CA LYS A 15 -6.56 -4.17 -10.51
C LYS A 15 -5.04 -4.14 -10.32
N VAL A 16 -4.61 -4.33 -9.08
CA VAL A 16 -3.20 -4.43 -8.68
C VAL A 16 -2.94 -5.81 -8.10
N ASN A 17 -1.90 -6.49 -8.59
CA ASN A 17 -1.47 -7.80 -8.09
C ASN A 17 -0.09 -7.69 -7.46
N LEU A 18 -0.03 -7.77 -6.13
CA LEU A 18 1.23 -7.65 -5.39
C LEU A 18 2.18 -8.83 -5.64
N ALA A 19 1.70 -10.00 -6.07
CA ALA A 19 2.61 -11.08 -6.46
C ALA A 19 3.39 -10.72 -7.73
N ASP A 20 2.76 -10.00 -8.67
CA ASP A 20 3.42 -9.53 -9.89
C ASP A 20 4.42 -8.41 -9.60
N GLU A 21 4.03 -7.44 -8.77
CA GLU A 21 4.91 -6.32 -8.36
C GLU A 21 6.21 -6.80 -7.71
N PHE A 22 6.13 -7.85 -6.89
CA PHE A 22 7.27 -8.38 -6.15
C PHE A 22 8.07 -9.47 -6.90
N LYS A 23 7.71 -9.81 -8.15
CA LYS A 23 8.55 -10.69 -8.99
C LYS A 23 9.85 -10.00 -9.40
N SER A 24 9.81 -8.67 -9.56
CA SER A 24 10.90 -7.88 -10.14
C SER A 24 11.77 -7.18 -9.09
N ALA A 25 11.24 -6.95 -7.89
CA ALA A 25 11.95 -6.24 -6.83
C ALA A 25 11.44 -6.63 -5.44
N ASN A 26 12.31 -6.45 -4.44
CA ASN A 26 11.89 -6.43 -3.04
C ASN A 26 11.15 -5.11 -2.75
N GLY A 27 10.34 -5.12 -1.70
CA GLY A 27 9.44 -4.03 -1.38
C GLY A 27 8.92 -4.09 0.05
N LEU A 28 8.08 -3.12 0.41
CA LEU A 28 7.39 -3.02 1.68
C LEU A 28 5.88 -2.90 1.47
N ILE A 29 5.10 -3.68 2.21
CA ILE A 29 3.64 -3.57 2.25
C ILE A 29 3.25 -3.05 3.62
N ILE A 30 2.57 -1.90 3.67
CA ILE A 30 2.10 -1.25 4.90
C ILE A 30 0.57 -1.42 4.95
N GLY A 31 0.09 -2.28 5.84
CA GLY A 31 -1.34 -2.45 6.08
C GLY A 31 -1.88 -1.43 7.08
N VAL A 32 -2.93 -0.70 6.72
CA VAL A 32 -3.68 0.17 7.64
C VAL A 32 -5.12 -0.34 7.79
N PRO A 33 -5.73 -0.21 9.00
CA PRO A 33 -7.12 -0.60 9.22
C PRO A 33 -8.14 0.18 8.37
N ALA A 34 -7.91 1.48 8.17
CA ALA A 34 -8.80 2.36 7.43
C ALA A 34 -8.06 3.61 6.94
N ALA A 35 -8.31 4.00 5.69
CA ALA A 35 -7.92 5.30 5.16
C ALA A 35 -8.58 6.43 5.98
N PHE A 36 -7.90 7.55 6.13
CA PHE A 36 -8.37 8.77 6.85
C PHE A 36 -8.68 8.59 8.35
N SER A 37 -8.33 7.45 8.94
CA SER A 37 -8.45 7.27 10.39
C SER A 37 -7.29 7.96 11.13
N GLY A 38 -7.59 8.53 12.31
CA GLY A 38 -6.70 9.45 13.02
C GLY A 38 -5.25 8.99 13.12
N THR A 39 -4.98 7.85 13.74
CA THR A 39 -3.60 7.33 13.90
C THR A 39 -2.98 6.89 12.57
N CYS A 40 -3.77 6.32 11.66
CA CYS A 40 -3.25 5.80 10.39
C CYS A 40 -2.73 6.93 9.49
N SER A 41 -3.49 8.02 9.41
CA SER A 41 -3.15 9.19 8.59
C SER A 41 -2.20 10.17 9.28
N ALA A 42 -2.26 10.32 10.61
CA ALA A 42 -1.43 11.29 11.32
C ALA A 42 -0.02 10.78 11.62
N SER A 43 0.16 9.47 11.87
CA SER A 43 1.45 8.95 12.30
C SER A 43 1.90 7.68 11.58
N HIS A 44 1.02 6.70 11.37
CA HIS A 44 1.44 5.39 10.85
C HIS A 44 2.06 5.52 9.45
N VAL A 45 1.30 6.00 8.46
CA VAL A 45 1.81 6.18 7.08
C VAL A 45 2.91 7.26 7.01
N PRO A 46 2.75 8.45 7.61
CA PRO A 46 3.81 9.47 7.60
C PRO A 46 5.13 9.02 8.23
N SER A 47 5.11 8.12 9.22
CA SER A 47 6.34 7.62 9.84
C SER A 47 7.19 6.80 8.87
N TYR A 48 6.56 6.01 7.99
CA TYR A 48 7.27 5.30 6.93
C TYR A 48 7.75 6.24 5.83
N ILE A 49 6.90 7.18 5.39
CA ILE A 49 7.26 8.20 4.37
C ILE A 49 8.53 8.96 4.77
N ASN A 50 8.62 9.35 6.04
CA ASN A 50 9.76 10.11 6.55
C ASN A 50 10.96 9.24 6.97
N HIS A 51 10.86 7.90 6.84
CA HIS A 51 11.94 7.03 7.26
C HIS A 51 13.11 7.11 6.26
N PRO A 52 14.36 7.38 6.71
CA PRO A 52 15.49 7.63 5.81
C PRO A 52 15.83 6.45 4.90
N LYS A 53 15.54 5.22 5.36
CA LYS A 53 15.77 3.99 4.59
C LYS A 53 14.61 3.59 3.67
N LEU A 54 13.53 4.37 3.60
CA LEU A 54 12.39 4.00 2.74
C LEU A 54 12.82 3.84 1.27
N LYS A 55 13.76 4.69 0.81
CA LYS A 55 14.31 4.61 -0.54
C LYS A 55 15.07 3.32 -0.84
N GLU A 56 15.62 2.67 0.19
CA GLU A 56 16.33 1.40 0.07
C GLU A 56 15.35 0.21 0.08
N ALA A 57 14.11 0.42 0.50
CA ALA A 57 13.11 -0.64 0.65
C ALA A 57 12.54 -1.15 -0.69
N GLY A 58 12.75 -0.42 -1.79
CA GLY A 58 12.19 -0.74 -3.10
C GLY A 58 10.75 -0.27 -3.25
N SER A 59 9.89 -1.08 -3.87
CA SER A 59 8.49 -0.72 -4.10
C SER A 59 7.71 -0.70 -2.77
N VAL A 60 7.01 0.39 -2.49
CA VAL A 60 6.25 0.57 -1.24
C VAL A 60 4.77 0.67 -1.55
N PHE A 61 3.96 -0.17 -0.91
CA PHE A 61 2.51 -0.22 -1.08
C PHE A 61 1.81 0.04 0.25
N VAL A 62 0.80 0.91 0.27
CA VAL A 62 -0.08 1.10 1.42
C VAL A 62 -1.44 0.47 1.09
N VAL A 63 -1.88 -0.47 1.92
CA VAL A 63 -3.10 -1.25 1.68
C VAL A 63 -4.07 -1.06 2.83
N SER A 64 -5.34 -0.84 2.50
CA SER A 64 -6.44 -0.70 3.45
C SER A 64 -7.65 -1.51 3.01
N VAL A 65 -8.54 -1.86 3.95
CA VAL A 65 -9.86 -2.41 3.62
C VAL A 65 -10.82 -1.26 3.37
N ASN A 66 -10.63 -0.59 2.23
CA ASN A 66 -11.47 0.49 1.72
C ASN A 66 -11.79 0.24 0.25
N ASP A 67 -12.85 0.87 -0.25
CA ASP A 67 -13.12 0.90 -1.69
C ASP A 67 -12.14 1.88 -2.39
N PRO A 68 -11.93 1.74 -3.71
CA PRO A 68 -10.94 2.54 -4.44
C PRO A 68 -11.30 4.02 -4.61
N PHE A 69 -12.50 4.44 -4.22
CA PHE A 69 -12.95 5.83 -4.35
C PHE A 69 -12.69 6.65 -3.08
N VAL A 70 -11.98 6.09 -2.09
CA VAL A 70 -11.71 6.76 -0.80
C VAL A 70 -10.46 7.64 -0.93
N TRP A 71 -10.67 8.97 -0.92
CA TRP A 71 -9.67 10.05 -1.04
C TRP A 71 -9.74 11.05 0.12
#